data_AF-A0A972D1S4-F1
#
_entry.id   AF-A0A972D1S4-F1
#
_cell.length_a   1.000
_cell.length_b   1.000
_cell.length_c   1.000
_cell.angle_alpha   90.00
_cell.angle_beta   90.00
_cell.angle_gamma   90.00
#
_symmetry.space_group_name_H-M   'P 1'
#
loop_
_entity.id
_entity.type
_entity.pdbx_description
1 polymer ?
#
loop_
_entity_poly.entity_id
_entity_poly.type
_entity_poly.pdbx_seq_one_letter_code
_entity_poly.pdbx_strand_id
1 'polypeptide(L)'
;MKTVEEKRPVEEKRITEEEAIRLIEKANKEFIVYDRRFEFSIHETTKQIMVKIIDVNTEEVIRELPPEKILDIVAAIWEVAGIIVDRKI
;
A
#
# COMPACT_ATOMS: atom_id res chain seq x y z
N MET A 1 40.22 5.01 4.02
CA MET A 1 39.26 4.89 5.14
C MET A 1 37.95 5.54 4.71
N LYS A 2 36.90 4.71 4.63
CA LYS A 2 35.46 5.01 4.55
C LYS A 2 34.96 5.99 3.46
N THR A 3 34.66 5.40 2.30
CA THR A 3 33.71 5.93 1.31
C THR A 3 32.33 6.01 1.95
N VAL A 4 31.77 7.22 2.00
CA VAL A 4 30.41 7.50 2.46
C VAL A 4 29.48 7.15 1.30
N GLU A 5 28.66 6.11 1.48
CA GLU A 5 27.64 5.74 0.49
C GLU A 5 26.60 6.87 0.38
N GLU A 6 26.59 7.56 -0.76
CA GLU A 6 25.52 8.46 -1.15
C GLU A 6 24.23 7.67 -1.28
N LYS A 7 23.35 7.79 -0.27
CA LYS A 7 21.95 7.40 -0.39
C LYS A 7 21.32 8.24 -1.49
N ARG A 8 21.23 7.68 -2.69
CA ARG A 8 20.45 8.20 -3.81
C ARG A 8 19.07 8.59 -3.27
N PRO A 9 18.57 9.82 -3.52
CA PRO A 9 17.22 10.18 -3.14
C PRO A 9 16.30 9.19 -3.85
N VAL A 10 15.55 8.41 -3.07
CA VAL A 10 14.47 7.61 -3.62
C VAL A 10 13.54 8.64 -4.22
N GLU A 11 13.51 8.75 -5.56
CA GLU A 11 12.47 9.51 -6.24
C GLU A 11 11.15 8.98 -5.68
N GLU A 12 10.46 9.80 -4.88
CA GLU A 12 9.06 9.56 -4.54
C GLU A 12 8.34 9.50 -5.88
N LYS A 13 8.19 8.28 -6.42
CA LYS A 13 7.32 8.03 -7.55
C LYS A 13 5.94 8.49 -7.12
N ARG A 14 5.59 9.71 -7.51
CA ARG A 14 4.24 10.24 -7.38
C ARG A 14 3.37 9.36 -8.26
N ILE A 15 2.79 8.33 -7.66
CA ILE A 15 1.83 7.49 -8.35
C ILE A 15 0.66 8.39 -8.71
N THR A 16 0.28 8.41 -9.99
CA THR A 16 -0.91 9.16 -10.40
C THR A 16 -2.13 8.52 -9.77
N GLU A 17 -3.21 9.30 -9.64
CA GLU A 17 -4.48 8.80 -9.12
C GLU A 17 -4.97 7.58 -9.90
N GLU A 18 -4.83 7.61 -11.22
CA GLU A 18 -5.15 6.51 -12.13
C GLU A 18 -4.31 5.25 -11.85
N GLU A 19 -3.02 5.42 -11.59
CA GLU A 19 -2.12 4.30 -11.25
C GLU A 19 -2.52 3.69 -9.90
N ALA A 20 -2.81 4.53 -8.92
CA ALA A 20 -3.27 4.09 -7.60
C ALA A 20 -4.57 3.31 -7.71
N ILE A 21 -5.53 3.79 -8.50
CA ILE A 21 -6.81 3.08 -8.74
C ILE A 21 -6.57 1.70 -9.31
N ARG A 22 -5.74 1.59 -10.36
CA ARG A 22 -5.40 0.32 -10.98
C ARG A 22 -4.75 -0.66 -10.00
N LEU A 23 -3.83 -0.16 -9.15
CA LEU A 23 -3.15 -0.98 -8.15
C LEU A 23 -4.11 -1.48 -7.08
N ILE A 24 -5.05 -0.63 -6.63
CA ILE A 24 -6.07 -1.01 -5.64
C ILE A 24 -7.05 -2.01 -6.22
N GLU A 25 -7.54 -1.81 -7.44
CA GLU A 25 -8.42 -2.78 -8.10
C GLU A 25 -7.75 -4.14 -8.24
N LYS A 26 -6.47 -4.16 -8.63
CA LYS A 26 -5.69 -5.38 -8.70
C LYS A 26 -5.52 -6.01 -7.32
N ALA A 27 -5.19 -5.22 -6.29
CA ALA A 27 -5.11 -5.70 -4.93
C ALA A 27 -6.45 -6.29 -4.48
N ASN A 28 -7.58 -5.60 -4.67
CA ASN A 28 -8.90 -6.12 -4.32
C ASN A 28 -9.23 -7.46 -4.97
N LYS A 29 -8.77 -7.72 -6.20
CA LYS A 29 -8.96 -9.03 -6.87
C LYS A 29 -8.12 -10.15 -6.26
N GLU A 30 -6.87 -9.84 -5.89
CA GLU A 30 -5.94 -10.83 -5.31
C GLU A 30 -6.19 -11.06 -3.81
N PHE A 31 -6.74 -10.06 -3.11
CA PHE A 31 -6.89 -10.05 -1.65
C PHE A 31 -8.26 -10.53 -1.14
N ILE A 32 -9.15 -10.97 -2.04
CA ILE A 32 -10.44 -11.58 -1.69
C ILE A 32 -10.26 -12.74 -0.70
N VAL A 33 -9.18 -13.50 -0.85
CA VAL A 33 -8.83 -14.64 0.03
C VAL A 33 -8.52 -14.27 1.48
N TYR A 34 -8.31 -12.98 1.78
CA TYR A 34 -8.04 -12.50 3.14
C TYR A 34 -9.22 -11.77 3.78
N ASP A 35 -10.42 -11.83 3.17
CA ASP A 35 -11.63 -11.12 3.60
C ASP A 35 -11.38 -9.61 3.83
N ARG A 36 -10.52 -9.01 3.00
CA ARG A 36 -10.16 -7.59 3.08
C ARG A 36 -10.43 -6.90 1.75
N ARG A 37 -11.02 -5.71 1.83
CA ARG A 37 -11.15 -4.78 0.69
C ARG A 37 -10.39 -3.48 0.95
N PHE A 38 -9.91 -2.90 -0.12
CA PHE A 38 -9.24 -1.61 -0.17
C PHE A 38 -10.18 -0.59 -0.82
N GLU A 39 -10.40 0.55 -0.17
CA GLU A 39 -11.23 1.64 -0.68
C GLU A 39 -10.52 2.98 -0.65
N PHE A 40 -10.83 3.85 -1.60
CA PHE A 40 -10.35 5.23 -1.56
C PHE A 40 -11.18 6.06 -0.61
N SER A 41 -10.52 6.94 0.14
CA SER A 41 -11.17 8.00 0.87
C SER A 41 -10.34 9.28 0.80
N ILE A 42 -10.99 10.42 0.98
CA ILE A 42 -10.30 11.70 1.10
C ILE A 42 -10.25 12.07 2.57
N HIS A 43 -9.05 12.26 3.10
CA HIS A 43 -8.89 12.75 4.46
C HIS A 43 -9.35 14.21 4.52
N GLU A 44 -10.38 14.50 5.32
CA GLU A 44 -11.09 15.79 5.26
C GLU A 44 -10.22 17.00 5.61
N THR A 45 -9.28 16.81 6.53
CA THR A 45 -8.39 17.86 7.04
C THR A 45 -7.23 18.17 6.10
N THR A 46 -6.60 17.12 5.56
CA THR A 46 -5.41 17.28 4.70
C THR A 46 -5.75 17.35 3.22
N LYS A 47 -7.01 17.05 2.86
CA LYS A 47 -7.50 16.91 1.47
C LYS A 47 -6.67 15.93 0.64
N GLN A 48 -6.02 14.98 1.30
CA GLN A 48 -5.21 13.96 0.65
C GLN A 48 -6.05 12.71 0.39
N ILE A 49 -5.77 12.06 -0.73
CA ILE A 49 -6.31 10.73 -1.04
C ILE A 49 -5.63 9.73 -0.09
N MET A 50 -6.44 8.89 0.51
CA MET A 50 -6.07 7.83 1.43
C MET A 50 -6.72 6.52 0.97
N VAL A 51 -6.14 5.42 1.41
CA VAL A 51 -6.63 4.07 1.18
C VAL A 51 -7.06 3.48 2.52
N LYS A 52 -8.32 3.08 2.60
CA LYS A 52 -8.87 2.35 3.74
C LYS A 52 -8.78 0.86 3.48
N ILE A 53 -8.35 0.10 4.49
CA ILE A 53 -8.45 -1.35 4.53
C ILE A 53 -9.68 -1.66 5.37
N ILE A 54 -10.64 -2.34 4.77
CA ILE A 54 -11.91 -2.70 5.40
C ILE A 54 -12.01 -4.21 5.49
N ASP A 55 -12.37 -4.71 6.66
CA ASP A 55 -12.73 -6.11 6.88
C ASP A 55 -14.10 -6.37 6.24
N VAL A 56 -14.20 -7.35 5.36
CA VAL A 56 -15.44 -7.65 4.63
C VAL A 56 -16.47 -8.35 5.52
N ASN A 57 -16.04 -9.04 6.57
CA ASN A 57 -16.93 -9.76 7.49
C ASN A 57 -17.59 -8.83 8.51
N THR A 58 -16.87 -7.80 8.97
CA THR A 58 -17.35 -6.87 10.00
C THR A 58 -17.71 -5.48 9.46
N GLU A 59 -17.34 -5.19 8.20
CA GLU A 59 -17.42 -3.87 7.57
C GLU A 59 -16.62 -2.77 8.29
N GLU A 60 -15.71 -3.14 9.20
CA GLU A 60 -14.91 -2.19 9.97
C GLU A 60 -13.64 -1.75 9.23
N VAL A 61 -13.29 -0.47 9.38
CA VAL A 61 -12.03 0.08 8.87
C VAL A 61 -10.90 -0.37 9.79
N ILE A 62 -10.07 -1.29 9.31
CA ILE A 62 -8.89 -1.78 10.03
C ILE A 62 -7.79 -0.73 10.03
N ARG A 63 -7.59 -0.03 8.90
CA ARG A 63 -6.48 0.92 8.75
C ARG A 63 -6.71 1.92 7.61
N GLU A 64 -6.16 3.12 7.76
CA GLU A 64 -6.09 4.13 6.69
C GLU A 64 -4.63 4.52 6.43
N LEU A 65 -4.21 4.50 5.17
CA LEU A 65 -2.84 4.80 4.78
C LEU A 65 -2.83 5.57 3.46
N PRO A 66 -1.86 6.47 3.24
CA PRO A 66 -1.77 7.19 1.98
C PRO A 66 -1.32 6.23 0.85
N PRO A 67 -1.66 6.51 -0.41
CA PRO A 67 -1.50 5.58 -1.54
C PRO A 67 -0.04 5.18 -1.81
N GLU A 68 0.94 6.01 -1.46
CA GLU A 68 2.37 5.68 -1.58
C GLU A 68 2.79 4.47 -0.73
N LYS A 69 2.02 4.13 0.31
CA LYS A 69 2.32 2.99 1.20
C LYS A 69 1.65 1.68 0.80
N ILE A 70 0.93 1.62 -0.32
CA ILE A 70 0.28 0.39 -0.80
C ILE A 70 1.30 -0.74 -0.97
N LEU A 71 2.50 -0.44 -1.50
CA LEU A 71 3.57 -1.42 -1.69
C LEU A 71 4.07 -2.05 -0.38
N ASP A 72 4.02 -1.31 0.73
CA ASP A 72 4.40 -1.83 2.04
C ASP A 72 3.31 -2.74 2.61
N ILE A 73 2.03 -2.47 2.31
CA ILE A 73 0.91 -3.34 2.68
C ILE A 73 0.98 -4.67 1.93
N VAL A 74 1.20 -4.60 0.60
CA VAL A 74 1.36 -5.80 -0.23
C VAL A 74 2.54 -6.64 0.27
N ALA A 75 3.67 -6.00 0.59
CA ALA A 75 4.83 -6.67 1.17
C ALA A 75 4.52 -7.31 2.52
N ALA A 76 3.87 -6.59 3.44
CA ALA A 76 3.50 -7.12 4.76
C ALA A 76 2.55 -8.32 4.66
N ILE A 77 1.65 -8.34 3.68
CA ILE A 77 0.73 -9.48 3.53
C ILE A 77 1.42 -10.66 2.86
N TRP A 78 2.32 -10.43 1.89
CA TRP A 78 3.18 -11.50 1.36
C TRP A 78 4.04 -12.14 2.46
N GLU A 79 4.55 -11.33 3.39
CA GLU A 79 5.30 -11.81 4.56
C GLU A 79 4.42 -12.67 5.48
N VAL A 80 3.19 -12.24 5.79
CA VAL A 80 2.21 -13.03 6.57
C VAL A 80 1.79 -14.30 5.83
N ALA A 81 1.71 -14.26 4.51
CA ALA A 81 1.41 -15.41 3.66
C ALA A 81 2.58 -16.41 3.53
N GLY A 82 3.72 -16.15 4.17
CA GLY A 82 4.91 -17.00 4.10
C GLY A 82 5.69 -16.90 2.78
N ILE A 83 5.34 -15.92 1.94
CA ILE A 83 6.06 -15.61 0.71
C ILE A 83 7.15 -14.61 1.10
N ILE A 84 8.37 -15.09 1.32
CA ILE A 84 9.52 -14.22 1.60
C ILE A 84 9.78 -13.38 0.34
N VAL A 85 9.50 -12.08 0.43
CA VAL A 85 9.73 -11.12 -0.65
C VAL A 85 11.15 -10.61 -0.50
N ASP A 86 12.07 -11.12 -1.31
CA ASP A 86 13.42 -10.57 -1.37
C ASP A 86 13.38 -9.20 -2.06
N ARG A 87 13.24 -8.12 -1.26
CA ARG A 87 13.45 -6.74 -1.73
C ARG A 87 14.96 -6.54 -1.89
N LYS A 88 15.51 -6.92 -3.05
CA LYS A 88 16.85 -6.50 -3.46
C LYS A 88 16.79 -5.09 -4.06
N ILE A 89 17.43 -4.16 -3.35
CA ILE A 89 17.61 -2.73 -3.66
C ILE A 89 18.67 -2.55 -4.74
#